data_AF-A0A0S2DJW3-F1
#
_entry.id   AF-A0A0S2DJW3-F1
#
_cell.length_a   1.000
_cell.length_b   1.000
_cell.length_c   1.000
_cell.angle_alpha   90.00
_cell.angle_beta   90.00
_cell.angle_gamma   90.00
#
_symmetry.space_group_name_H-M   'P 1'
#
loop_
_entity.id
_entity.type
_entity.pdbx_description
1 polymer ?
#
loop_
_entity_poly.entity_id
_entity_poly.type
_entity_poly.pdbx_seq_one_letter_code
_entity_poly.pdbx_strand_id
1 'polypeptide(L)'
;MNRTMVVCLGGALALLAVAAAAEPPASTPVGDIGAGGPCESIGEVVGLKAGRDGFLTVREGPGTGYAAVDRIESERRVRLCRSEGRWVSVMYPPPGSRMLCEPESADIRRYRGPCNFGWVHWNWIRIVAG
;
A
#
# COMPACT_ATOMS: atom_id res chain seq x y z
N MET A 1 -46.12 -47.45 -34.23
CA MET A 1 -44.68 -47.77 -34.41
C MET A 1 -43.85 -46.56 -33.99
N ASN A 2 -42.85 -46.79 -33.13
CA ASN A 2 -41.58 -46.09 -32.90
C ASN A 2 -41.55 -44.56 -32.63
N ARG A 3 -41.26 -44.15 -31.38
CA ARG A 3 -39.92 -43.83 -30.80
C ARG A 3 -39.39 -42.51 -31.41
N THR A 4 -39.05 -41.46 -30.65
CA THR A 4 -38.01 -41.48 -29.63
C THR A 4 -38.08 -40.19 -28.78
N MET A 5 -37.96 -40.36 -27.47
CA MET A 5 -37.84 -39.34 -26.43
C MET A 5 -36.41 -38.77 -26.46
N VAL A 6 -36.24 -37.45 -26.56
CA VAL A 6 -34.94 -36.78 -26.40
C VAL A 6 -35.00 -35.95 -25.12
N VAL A 7 -34.43 -36.51 -24.05
CA VAL A 7 -34.13 -35.81 -22.79
C VAL A 7 -32.75 -35.19 -22.96
N CYS A 8 -32.69 -33.86 -23.11
CA CYS A 8 -31.43 -33.14 -23.01
C CYS A 8 -31.14 -32.91 -21.53
N LEU A 9 -30.23 -33.72 -20.97
CA LEU A 9 -29.65 -33.48 -19.64
C LEU A 9 -29.03 -32.07 -19.61
N GLY A 10 -29.45 -31.28 -18.63
CA GLY A 10 -28.86 -29.98 -18.33
C GLY A 10 -27.43 -30.12 -17.86
N GLY A 11 -26.49 -29.56 -18.64
CA GLY A 11 -25.12 -29.33 -18.21
C GLY A 11 -25.01 -27.94 -17.60
N ALA A 12 -25.02 -27.83 -16.28
CA ALA A 12 -24.65 -26.60 -15.60
C ALA A 12 -23.13 -26.40 -15.72
N LEU A 13 -22.69 -25.57 -16.67
CA LEU A 13 -21.32 -25.09 -16.74
C LEU A 13 -21.04 -24.19 -15.53
N ALA A 14 -20.37 -24.73 -14.51
CA ALA A 14 -19.81 -23.93 -13.43
C ALA A 14 -18.62 -23.12 -13.97
N LEU A 15 -18.86 -21.83 -14.23
CA LEU A 15 -17.80 -20.85 -14.53
C LEU A 15 -16.96 -20.65 -13.26
N LEU A 16 -15.82 -21.33 -13.19
CA LEU A 16 -14.77 -21.03 -12.23
C LEU A 16 -14.11 -19.71 -12.65
N ALA A 17 -14.54 -18.60 -12.04
CA ALA A 17 -13.87 -17.33 -12.18
C ALA A 17 -12.49 -17.41 -11.51
N VAL A 18 -11.43 -17.52 -12.30
CA VAL A 18 -10.06 -17.37 -11.82
C VAL A 18 -9.85 -15.92 -11.43
N ALA A 19 -9.79 -15.65 -10.13
CA ALA A 19 -9.34 -14.36 -9.62
C ALA A 19 -7.83 -14.25 -9.92
N ALA A 20 -7.48 -13.61 -11.05
CA ALA A 20 -6.11 -13.24 -11.33
C ALA A 20 -5.65 -12.27 -10.22
N ALA A 21 -4.84 -12.75 -9.30
CA ALA A 21 -4.06 -11.87 -8.44
C ALA A 21 -3.15 -11.08 -9.37
N ALA A 22 -3.45 -9.81 -9.60
CA ALA A 22 -2.60 -8.95 -10.40
C ALA A 22 -1.19 -8.98 -9.80
N GLU A 23 -0.22 -9.49 -10.57
CA GLU A 23 1.19 -9.31 -10.24
C GLU A 23 1.41 -7.80 -10.04
N PRO A 24 2.18 -7.39 -9.01
CA PRO A 24 2.53 -5.99 -8.85
C PRO A 24 3.06 -5.48 -10.19
N PRO A 25 2.54 -4.36 -10.75
CA PRO A 25 3.05 -3.87 -12.01
C PRO A 25 4.56 -3.74 -11.91
N ALA A 26 5.27 -4.33 -12.88
CA ALA A 26 6.69 -4.08 -13.02
C ALA A 26 6.87 -2.56 -13.10
N SER A 27 7.61 -1.99 -12.15
CA SER A 27 8.00 -0.59 -12.03
C SER A 27 6.95 0.43 -11.53
N THR A 28 6.60 0.37 -10.24
CA THR A 28 6.92 1.59 -9.45
C THR A 28 8.43 1.54 -9.20
N PRO A 29 9.22 2.50 -9.72
CA PRO A 29 10.64 2.58 -9.36
C PRO A 29 10.78 2.53 -7.84
N VAL A 30 11.69 1.71 -7.32
CA VAL A 30 12.08 1.80 -5.91
C VAL A 30 12.51 3.25 -5.65
N GLY A 31 11.84 3.96 -4.75
CA GLY A 31 12.04 5.40 -4.60
C GLY A 31 10.95 6.31 -5.16
N ASP A 32 9.95 5.76 -5.86
CA ASP A 32 8.78 6.52 -6.30
C ASP A 32 7.79 6.67 -5.14
N ILE A 33 7.97 7.77 -4.41
CA ILE A 33 7.01 8.25 -3.41
C ILE A 33 5.92 9.12 -4.05
N GLY A 34 5.81 9.03 -5.38
CA GLY A 34 4.90 9.77 -6.21
C GLY A 34 5.52 11.08 -6.66
N ALA A 35 5.98 11.12 -7.91
CA ALA A 35 6.19 12.36 -8.61
C ALA A 35 4.93 13.25 -8.67
N GLY A 36 4.91 14.34 -7.91
CA GLY A 36 3.96 15.45 -8.10
C GLY A 36 2.83 15.59 -7.09
N GLY A 37 2.86 14.87 -5.96
CA GLY A 37 1.97 15.17 -4.81
C GLY A 37 2.78 15.81 -3.69
N PRO A 38 2.46 17.02 -3.22
CA PRO A 38 3.21 17.61 -2.13
C PRO A 38 2.89 16.81 -0.86
N CYS A 39 3.91 16.39 -0.13
CA CYS A 39 3.77 15.60 1.10
C CYS A 39 3.25 16.49 2.26
N GLU A 40 2.12 17.15 2.06
CA GLU A 40 1.63 18.28 2.87
C GLU A 40 0.95 17.79 4.15
N SER A 41 0.17 16.72 4.05
CA SER A 41 -0.55 16.20 5.19
C SER A 41 0.35 15.38 6.12
N ILE A 42 0.02 15.40 7.40
CA ILE A 42 0.63 14.58 8.44
C ILE A 42 -0.37 13.52 8.86
N GLY A 43 0.07 12.27 8.86
CA GLY A 43 -0.65 11.13 9.41
C GLY A 43 -0.01 10.62 10.69
N GLU A 44 -0.80 9.93 11.50
CA GLU A 44 -0.37 9.18 12.67
C GLU A 44 -0.79 7.72 12.50
N VAL A 45 0.14 6.79 12.76
CA VAL A 45 -0.15 5.35 12.72
C VAL A 45 -1.02 4.96 13.90
N VAL A 46 -2.17 4.36 13.66
CA VAL A 46 -3.15 4.03 14.71
C VAL A 46 -3.82 2.68 14.49
N GLY A 47 -4.43 2.14 15.55
CA GLY A 47 -5.33 0.98 15.49
C GLY A 47 -4.63 -0.37 15.38
N LEU A 48 -3.30 -0.42 15.40
CA LEU A 48 -2.54 -1.67 15.34
C LEU A 48 -2.95 -2.60 16.50
N LYS A 49 -3.15 -3.89 16.20
CA LYS A 49 -3.57 -4.87 17.21
C LYS A 49 -2.47 -5.07 18.25
N ALA A 50 -2.75 -4.75 19.50
CA ALA A 50 -1.90 -5.06 20.64
C ALA A 50 -1.70 -6.57 20.79
N GLY A 51 -0.46 -7.03 21.03
CA GLY A 51 -0.14 -8.42 21.36
C GLY A 51 0.24 -9.35 20.19
N ARG A 52 0.33 -8.84 18.95
CA ARG A 52 1.02 -9.49 17.83
C ARG A 52 2.21 -8.65 17.39
N ASP A 53 2.72 -8.89 16.18
CA ASP A 53 3.74 -8.11 15.49
C ASP A 53 3.58 -6.58 15.56
N GLY A 54 2.39 -6.01 15.85
CA GLY A 54 2.25 -4.66 16.40
C GLY A 54 2.70 -3.48 15.52
N PHE A 55 3.10 -3.70 14.28
CA PHE A 55 3.59 -2.67 13.36
C PHE A 55 2.74 -2.53 12.08
N LEU A 56 2.82 -1.35 11.48
CA LEU A 56 2.40 -1.09 10.10
C LEU A 56 3.53 -1.46 9.14
N THR A 57 3.27 -2.39 8.23
CA THR A 57 4.24 -2.78 7.20
C THR A 57 4.37 -1.70 6.13
N VAL A 58 5.61 -1.30 5.83
CA VAL A 58 5.96 -0.41 4.72
C VAL A 58 6.42 -1.25 3.55
N ARG A 59 5.94 -0.93 2.35
CA ARG A 59 6.18 -1.71 1.13
C ARG A 59 6.79 -0.88 0.02
N GLU A 60 7.44 -1.55 -0.93
CA GLU A 60 8.01 -0.89 -2.12
C GLU A 60 6.96 -0.24 -3.03
N GLY A 61 5.71 -0.72 -2.99
CA GLY A 61 4.63 -0.24 -3.85
C GLY A 61 3.23 -0.45 -3.25
N PRO A 62 2.19 0.09 -3.91
CA PRO A 62 0.81 0.09 -3.44
C PRO A 62 0.14 -1.29 -3.60
N GLY A 63 0.45 -2.23 -2.71
CA GLY A 63 -0.15 -3.57 -2.77
C GLY A 63 0.51 -4.56 -1.83
N THR A 64 -0.21 -5.63 -1.47
CA THR A 64 0.34 -6.71 -0.63
C THR A 64 1.34 -7.59 -1.37
N GLY A 65 1.36 -7.57 -2.71
CA GLY A 65 2.34 -8.29 -3.53
C GLY A 65 3.71 -7.62 -3.62
N TYR A 66 3.84 -6.36 -3.20
CA TYR A 66 5.13 -5.67 -3.13
C TYR A 66 5.92 -6.08 -1.88
N ALA A 67 7.24 -6.11 -2.00
CA ALA A 67 8.14 -6.46 -0.90
C ALA A 67 7.96 -5.52 0.30
N ALA A 68 8.07 -6.08 1.51
CA ALA A 68 8.13 -5.31 2.75
C ALA A 68 9.55 -4.78 2.94
N VAL A 69 9.69 -3.49 3.20
CA VAL A 69 10.99 -2.79 3.32
C VAL A 69 11.24 -2.19 4.69
N ASP A 70 10.18 -1.90 5.44
CA ASP A 70 10.28 -1.32 6.78
C ASP A 70 9.02 -1.59 7.62
N ARG A 71 9.06 -1.19 8.89
CA ARG A 71 7.99 -1.34 9.88
C ARG A 71 7.84 -0.05 10.68
N ILE A 72 6.61 0.41 10.84
CA ILE A 72 6.29 1.62 11.61
C ILE A 72 5.44 1.24 12.81
N GLU A 73 5.92 1.59 14.00
CA GLU A 73 5.19 1.41 15.25
C GLU A 73 3.97 2.34 15.35
N SER A 74 3.03 1.98 16.23
CA SER A 74 1.87 2.83 16.53
C SER A 74 2.30 4.22 17.03
N GLU A 75 1.41 5.21 16.86
CA GLU A 75 1.55 6.61 17.29
C GLU A 75 2.68 7.39 16.57
N ARG A 76 3.43 6.74 15.68
CA ARG A 76 4.46 7.41 14.89
C ARG A 76 3.84 8.27 13.81
N ARG A 77 4.37 9.50 13.68
CA ARG A 77 3.95 10.47 12.66
C ARG A 77 4.68 10.24 11.34
N VAL A 78 3.95 10.42 10.25
CA VAL A 78 4.45 10.28 8.89
C VAL A 78 3.93 11.44 8.03
N ARG A 79 4.70 11.84 7.02
CA ARG A 79 4.19 12.68 5.93
C ARG A 79 3.42 11.81 4.95
N LEU A 80 2.27 12.29 4.49
CA LEU A 80 1.43 11.62 3.50
C LEU A 80 1.66 12.28 2.15
N CYS A 81 2.06 11.49 1.17
CA CYS A 81 2.38 11.97 -0.17
C CYS A 81 1.28 11.50 -1.15
N ARG A 82 1.61 10.70 -2.16
CA ARG A 82 0.65 10.17 -3.14
C ARG A 82 -0.22 9.06 -2.57
N SER A 83 -1.46 8.98 -3.05
CA SER A 83 -2.37 7.85 -2.81
C SER A 83 -2.60 7.04 -4.08
N GLU A 84 -2.74 5.73 -3.93
CA GLU A 84 -3.12 4.80 -4.98
C GLU A 84 -4.03 3.71 -4.42
N GLY A 85 -5.31 3.76 -4.78
CA GLY A 85 -6.33 2.87 -4.22
C GLY A 85 -6.39 2.93 -2.69
N ARG A 86 -6.13 1.81 -2.03
CA ARG A 86 -6.13 1.70 -0.55
C ARG A 86 -4.78 1.99 0.09
N TRP A 87 -3.82 2.46 -0.69
CA TRP A 87 -2.45 2.69 -0.25
C TRP A 87 -2.09 4.16 -0.33
N VAL A 88 -1.17 4.57 0.56
CA VAL A 88 -0.58 5.90 0.58
C VAL A 88 0.93 5.76 0.73
N SER A 89 1.68 6.49 -0.09
CA SER A 89 3.12 6.63 0.07
C SER A 89 3.40 7.59 1.23
N VAL A 90 4.34 7.21 2.08
CA VAL A 90 4.71 7.94 3.28
C VAL A 90 6.19 8.23 3.32
N MET A 91 6.55 9.33 3.99
CA MET A 91 7.93 9.71 4.28
C MET A 91 8.06 10.00 5.77
N TYR A 92 9.11 9.49 6.42
CA TYR A 92 9.29 9.63 7.86
C TYR A 92 10.75 9.53 8.29
N PRO A 93 11.11 10.09 9.46
CA PRO A 93 12.49 10.02 9.96
C PRO A 93 12.90 8.59 10.28
N PRO A 94 14.17 8.21 10.07
CA PRO A 94 14.73 6.95 10.56
C PRO A 94 14.50 6.79 12.07
N PRO A 95 14.43 5.54 12.58
CA PRO A 95 14.33 5.28 14.01
C PRO A 95 15.43 6.01 14.81
N GLY A 96 15.07 6.64 15.93
CA GLY A 96 16.01 7.40 16.77
C GLY A 96 16.48 8.75 16.22
N SER A 97 16.12 9.11 14.99
CA SER A 97 16.49 10.42 14.43
C SER A 97 15.58 11.55 14.96
N ARG A 98 16.18 12.74 15.16
CA ARG A 98 15.47 14.00 15.48
C ARG A 98 15.18 14.85 14.25
N MET A 99 15.58 14.39 13.07
CA MET A 99 15.36 15.13 11.83
C MET A 99 13.88 15.23 11.49
N LEU A 100 13.51 16.26 10.74
CA LEU A 100 12.20 16.38 10.13
C LEU A 100 12.30 15.98 8.66
N CYS A 101 11.28 15.26 8.19
CA CYS A 101 11.12 14.95 6.78
C CYS A 101 10.16 15.95 6.17
N GLU A 102 10.68 16.85 5.35
CA GLU A 102 9.93 17.95 4.73
C GLU A 102 9.80 17.78 3.22
N PRO A 103 8.72 18.26 2.60
CA PRO A 103 8.48 18.09 1.16
C PRO A 103 9.62 18.63 0.28
N GLU A 104 10.27 19.73 0.69
CA GLU A 104 11.39 20.35 -0.03
C GLU A 104 12.65 19.46 -0.07
N SER A 105 12.75 18.47 0.84
CA SER A 105 13.86 17.52 0.89
C SER A 105 13.73 16.36 -0.12
N ALA A 106 12.63 16.30 -0.88
CA ALA A 106 12.29 15.16 -1.70
C ALA A 106 12.17 15.51 -3.20
N ASP A 107 13.21 15.22 -3.99
CA ASP A 107 12.96 14.84 -5.39
C ASP A 107 12.27 13.46 -5.36
N ILE A 108 10.95 13.52 -5.26
CA ILE A 108 10.01 12.43 -5.04
C ILE A 108 9.98 11.37 -6.17
N ARG A 109 10.58 11.65 -7.35
CA ARG A 109 10.71 10.68 -8.45
C ARG A 109 11.76 9.61 -8.20
N ARG A 110 12.80 9.95 -7.45
CA ARG A 110 13.95 9.10 -7.12
C ARG A 110 14.50 9.51 -5.77
N TYR A 111 13.66 9.45 -4.74
CA TYR A 111 14.08 9.91 -3.43
C TYR A 111 15.32 9.14 -2.96
N ARG A 112 16.41 9.87 -2.72
CA ARG A 112 17.68 9.38 -2.16
C ARG A 112 18.08 10.14 -0.90
N GLY A 113 17.13 10.86 -0.32
CA GLY A 113 17.36 11.64 0.88
C GLY A 113 17.41 10.77 2.14
N PRO A 114 17.66 11.40 3.29
CA PRO A 114 17.87 10.71 4.56
C PRO A 114 16.60 10.11 5.21
N CYS A 115 15.41 10.37 4.68
CA CYS A 115 14.17 9.84 5.23
C CYS A 115 13.90 8.41 4.77
N ASN A 116 13.25 7.63 5.63
CA ASN A 116 12.65 6.39 5.19
C ASN A 116 11.37 6.70 4.42
N PHE A 117 11.02 5.80 3.49
CA PHE A 117 9.82 5.95 2.70
C PHE A 117 9.29 4.62 2.19
N GLY A 118 8.04 4.63 1.71
CA GLY A 118 7.40 3.52 1.04
C GLY A 118 5.88 3.63 1.12
N TRP A 119 5.18 2.52 0.93
CA TRP A 119 3.72 2.46 0.84
C TRP A 119 3.12 1.74 2.04
N VAL A 120 2.06 2.32 2.59
CA VAL A 120 1.29 1.76 3.71
C VAL A 120 -0.20 1.75 3.40
N HIS A 121 -0.95 0.92 4.11
CA HIS A 121 -2.39 0.79 3.92
C HIS A 121 -3.16 1.85 4.72
N TRP A 122 -4.15 2.51 4.10
CA TRP A 122 -4.92 3.62 4.67
C TRP A 122 -5.62 3.31 6.00
N ASN A 123 -6.09 2.07 6.19
CA ASN A 123 -6.78 1.65 7.43
C ASN A 123 -6.00 1.92 8.74
N TRP A 124 -4.69 2.13 8.65
CA TRP A 124 -3.83 2.33 9.82
C TRP A 124 -3.34 3.76 9.97
N ILE A 125 -3.87 4.70 9.19
CA ILE A 125 -3.47 6.11 9.20
C ILE A 125 -4.66 6.98 9.63
N ARG A 126 -4.44 7.81 10.63
CA ARG A 126 -5.31 8.94 10.98
C ARG A 126 -4.63 10.23 10.57
N ILE A 127 -5.30 11.05 9.76
CA ILE A 127 -4.79 12.38 9.41
C ILE A 127 -4.87 13.28 10.65
N VAL A 128 -3.78 14.02 10.93
CA VAL A 128 -3.66 14.89 12.11
C VAL A 128 -3.29 16.33 11.78
N ALA A 129 -2.81 16.61 10.57
CA ALA A 129 -2.59 17.96 10.07
C ALA A 129 -2.60 17.99 8.52
N GLY A 130 -2.90 19.14 7.94
CA GLY A 130 -2.89 19.42 6.50
C GLY A 130 -3.02 20.92 6.25
#